data_AF-A0AA39E0D7-F1
#
_entry.id   AF-A0AA39E0D7-F1
#
_cell.length_a   1.000
_cell.length_b   1.000
_cell.length_c   1.000
_cell.angle_alpha   90.00
_cell.angle_beta   90.00
_cell.angle_gamma   90.00
#
_symmetry.space_group_name_H-M   'P 1'
#
loop_
_entity.id
_entity.type
_entity.pdbx_description
1 polymer ?
#
loop_
_entity_poly.entity_id
_entity_poly.type
_entity_poly.pdbx_seq_one_letter_code
_entity_poly.pdbx_strand_id
1 'polypeptide(L)'
;MMTVEEKPDVTYNDVGECKEQIEIMREVVELPMLHPEKFVKLGIDPPKGVLCYGPPGTGKTLLPRPVADRTDAYFIFGEGARMVRELFQMARSKKACIAFFDAVDAIGGARFDDGVGGDNEVHCTMLEIVNQLDGFDARGNIKVLMATNR
;
A
#
# COMPACT_ATOMS: atom_id res chain seq x y z
N MET A 1 -8.35 2.62 12.46
CA MET A 1 -8.79 4.03 12.23
C MET A 1 -8.27 4.45 10.86
N MET A 2 -9.02 5.20 10.05
CA MET A 2 -8.53 5.66 8.74
C MET A 2 -7.93 7.05 8.90
N THR A 3 -6.66 7.21 8.51
CA THR A 3 -5.97 8.50 8.52
C THR A 3 -5.54 8.86 7.11
N VAL A 4 -5.85 10.10 6.72
CA VAL A 4 -5.37 10.68 5.47
C VAL A 4 -4.30 11.69 5.86
N GLU A 5 -3.07 11.41 5.48
CA GLU A 5 -1.95 12.32 5.62
C GLU A 5 -1.68 12.91 4.23
N GLU A 6 -1.92 14.22 4.06
CA GLU A 6 -1.62 14.90 2.79
C GLU A 6 -0.12 14.86 2.48
N LYS A 7 0.71 14.98 3.52
CA LYS A 7 2.16 14.89 3.42
C LYS A 7 2.76 14.49 4.78
N PRO A 8 3.26 13.26 4.92
CA PRO A 8 4.00 12.88 6.13
C PRO A 8 5.35 13.62 6.21
N ASP A 9 5.69 14.17 7.37
CA ASP A 9 6.98 14.87 7.61
C ASP A 9 8.08 13.87 8.01
N VAL A 10 8.29 12.84 7.19
CA VAL A 10 9.29 11.77 7.41
C VAL A 10 10.15 11.66 6.17
N THR A 11 11.46 11.69 6.32
CA THR A 11 12.42 11.62 5.21
C THR A 11 13.14 10.28 5.17
N TYR A 12 13.82 9.97 4.06
CA TYR A 12 14.64 8.76 3.97
C TYR A 12 15.81 8.75 4.98
N ASN A 13 16.18 9.91 5.53
CA ASN A 13 17.20 9.98 6.59
C ASN A 13 16.68 9.43 7.94
N ASP A 14 15.36 9.38 8.11
CA ASP A 14 14.70 8.83 9.31
C ASP A 14 14.49 7.32 9.20
N VAL A 15 14.73 6.74 8.02
CA VAL A 15 14.74 5.30 7.79
C VAL A 15 16.18 4.81 7.98
N GLY A 16 16.37 3.73 8.75
CA GLY A 16 17.70 3.15 9.02
C GLY A 16 18.45 2.64 7.78
N GLU A 17 19.51 1.85 7.98
CA GLU A 17 20.42 1.36 6.91
C GLU A 17 19.80 0.33 5.92
N CYS A 18 18.63 0.62 5.37
CA CYS A 18 17.90 -0.19 4.39
C CYS A 18 18.04 0.38 2.97
N LYS A 19 19.27 0.69 2.55
CA LYS A 19 19.55 1.43 1.29
C LYS A 19 18.97 0.73 0.05
N GLU A 20 19.11 -0.59 -0.01
CA GLU A 20 18.63 -1.39 -1.14
C GLU A 20 17.10 -1.43 -1.20
N GLN A 21 16.45 -1.60 -0.05
CA GLN A 21 14.98 -1.61 0.05
C GLN A 21 14.39 -0.24 -0.24
N ILE A 22 15.06 0.83 0.19
CA ILE A 22 14.70 2.21 -0.16
C ILE A 22 14.78 2.38 -1.67
N GLU A 23 15.86 1.95 -2.32
CA GLU A 23 16.01 2.14 -3.78
C GLU A 23 14.95 1.36 -4.56
N ILE A 24 14.64 0.12 -4.18
CA ILE A 24 13.54 -0.66 -4.78
C ILE A 24 12.20 0.06 -4.63
N MET A 25 11.91 0.59 -3.42
CA MET A 25 10.68 1.34 -3.18
C MET A 25 10.59 2.60 -4.05
N ARG A 26 11.72 3.29 -4.24
CA ARG A 26 11.82 4.47 -5.10
C ARG A 26 11.58 4.12 -6.57
N GLU A 27 12.16 3.04 -7.07
CA GLU A 27 11.95 2.62 -8.45
C GLU A 27 10.50 2.19 -8.72
N VAL A 28 9.86 1.54 -7.75
CA VAL A 28 8.50 0.98 -7.91
C VAL A 28 7.41 2.02 -7.70
N VAL A 29 7.62 3.01 -6.82
CA VAL A 29 6.59 3.98 -6.44
C VAL A 29 6.95 5.39 -6.88
N GLU A 30 8.12 5.90 -6.48
CA GLU A 30 8.56 7.28 -6.72
C GLU A 30 8.77 7.55 -8.22
N LEU A 31 9.51 6.68 -8.90
CA LEU A 31 9.86 6.83 -10.31
C LEU A 31 8.63 6.86 -11.25
N PRO A 32 7.64 5.94 -11.15
CA PRO A 32 6.46 6.01 -12.02
C PRO A 32 5.51 7.15 -11.69
N MET A 33 5.52 7.67 -10.46
CA MET A 33 4.73 8.84 -10.09
C MET A 33 5.36 10.15 -10.60
N LEU A 34 6.67 10.29 -10.48
CA LEU A 34 7.40 11.50 -10.89
C LEU A 34 7.70 11.53 -12.40
N HIS A 35 7.98 10.38 -13.00
CA HIS A 35 8.44 10.25 -14.39
C HIS A 35 7.64 9.20 -15.19
N PRO A 36 6.32 9.35 -15.32
CA PRO A 36 5.49 8.39 -16.07
C PRO A 36 5.91 8.27 -17.54
N GLU A 37 6.50 9.32 -18.14
CA GLU A 37 6.97 9.34 -19.52
C GLU A 37 8.03 8.27 -19.83
N LYS A 38 8.83 7.86 -18.83
CA LYS A 38 9.84 6.81 -19.01
C LYS A 38 9.19 5.46 -19.27
N PHE A 39 8.12 5.15 -18.54
CA PHE A 39 7.35 3.92 -18.67
C PHE A 39 6.58 3.88 -19.99
N VAL A 40 5.97 5.01 -20.39
CA VAL A 40 5.27 5.11 -21.68
C VAL A 40 6.23 4.92 -22.86
N LYS A 41 7.42 5.53 -22.82
CA LYS A 41 8.44 5.37 -23.89
C LYS A 41 8.94 3.94 -24.03
N LEU A 42 9.08 3.22 -22.91
CA LEU A 42 9.48 1.81 -22.89
C LEU A 42 8.32 0.87 -23.24
N GLY A 43 7.07 1.34 -23.23
CA GLY A 43 5.90 0.53 -23.47
C GLY A 43 5.63 -0.50 -22.37
N ILE A 44 6.07 -0.23 -21.14
CA ILE A 44 5.89 -1.11 -19.99
C ILE A 44 4.94 -0.49 -18.98
N ASP A 45 4.10 -1.31 -18.37
CA ASP A 45 3.25 -0.87 -17.26
C ASP A 45 4.06 -0.84 -15.96
N PRO A 46 4.00 0.27 -15.19
CA PRO A 46 4.69 0.33 -13.92
C PRO A 46 4.04 -0.62 -12.90
N PRO A 47 4.83 -1.18 -11.97
CA PRO A 47 4.32 -1.96 -10.85
C PRO A 47 3.27 -1.16 -10.05
N LYS A 48 2.17 -1.83 -9.69
CA LYS A 48 0.99 -1.20 -9.05
C LYS A 48 1.00 -1.30 -7.53
N GLY A 49 1.85 -2.15 -6.96
CA GLY A 49 1.97 -2.26 -5.51
C GLY A 49 3.26 -2.93 -5.04
N VAL A 50 3.48 -2.85 -3.73
CA VAL A 50 4.64 -3.40 -3.04
C VAL A 50 4.18 -4.10 -1.77
N LEU A 51 4.77 -5.26 -1.49
CA LEU A 51 4.62 -5.95 -0.22
C LEU A 51 5.94 -5.86 0.56
N CYS A 52 5.89 -5.22 1.72
CA CYS A 52 6.98 -5.16 2.68
C CYS A 52 6.80 -6.30 3.70
N TYR A 53 7.77 -7.19 3.81
CA TYR A 53 7.71 -8.31 4.76
C TYR A 53 9.00 -8.44 5.56
N GLY A 54 8.90 -9.02 6.76
CA GLY A 54 10.06 -9.30 7.61
C GLY A 54 9.74 -9.18 9.10
N PRO A 55 10.72 -9.38 9.99
CA PRO A 55 10.52 -9.33 11.44
C PRO A 55 9.96 -7.98 11.93
N PRO A 56 9.19 -7.93 13.03
CA PRO A 56 8.73 -6.67 13.61
C PRO A 56 9.92 -5.79 14.00
N GLY A 57 9.77 -4.46 13.89
CA GLY A 57 10.82 -3.49 14.21
C GLY A 57 11.82 -3.18 13.09
N THR A 58 11.65 -3.74 11.89
CA THR A 58 12.53 -3.46 10.72
C THR A 58 12.15 -2.20 9.91
N GLY A 59 11.21 -1.38 10.42
CA GLY A 59 10.84 -0.12 9.75
C GLY A 59 9.89 -0.24 8.57
N LYS A 60 9.20 -1.38 8.38
CA LYS A 60 8.21 -1.59 7.28
C LYS A 60 7.09 -0.55 7.26
N THR A 61 6.65 -0.09 8.43
CA THR A 61 5.62 0.96 8.58
C THR A 61 6.17 2.36 8.32
N LEU A 62 7.49 2.57 8.48
CA LEU A 62 8.14 3.86 8.29
C LEU A 62 8.59 4.08 6.84
N LEU A 63 9.04 3.02 6.15
CA LEU A 63 9.56 3.07 4.78
C LEU A 63 8.61 3.75 3.75
N PRO A 64 7.28 3.55 3.79
CA PRO A 64 6.35 4.19 2.85
C PRO A 64 6.19 5.69 3.03
N ARG A 65 6.41 6.23 4.23
CA ARG A 65 6.10 7.63 4.55
C ARG A 65 7.00 8.60 3.76
N PRO A 66 8.33 8.43 3.71
CA PRO A 66 9.19 9.26 2.86
C PRO A 66 8.88 9.24 1.38
N VAL A 67 8.34 8.12 0.88
CA VAL A 67 7.94 8.00 -0.53
C VAL A 67 6.76 8.93 -0.81
N ALA A 68 5.79 9.00 0.10
CA ALA A 68 4.66 9.90 -0.02
C ALA A 68 5.08 11.37 0.07
N ASP A 69 5.99 11.70 0.99
CA ASP A 69 6.58 13.04 1.10
C ASP A 69 7.22 13.51 -0.21
N ARG A 70 8.03 12.66 -0.84
CA ARG A 70 8.73 13.01 -2.10
C ARG A 70 7.87 13.01 -3.34
N THR A 71 6.79 12.22 -3.36
CA THR A 71 5.88 12.15 -4.51
C THR A 71 4.77 13.19 -4.46
N ASP A 72 4.65 13.94 -3.36
CA ASP A 72 3.53 14.86 -3.09
C ASP A 72 2.17 14.17 -3.28
N ALA A 73 2.14 12.87 -2.97
CA ALA A 73 0.99 12.01 -3.15
C ALA A 73 0.25 11.88 -1.82
N TYR A 74 -1.08 11.81 -1.88
CA TYR A 74 -1.90 11.59 -0.71
C TYR A 74 -1.56 10.23 -0.09
N PHE A 75 -1.17 10.22 1.18
CA PHE A 75 -0.91 9.01 1.93
C PHE A 75 -2.16 8.62 2.72
N ILE A 76 -2.76 7.49 2.35
CA ILE A 76 -3.95 6.98 3.03
C ILE A 76 -3.58 5.72 3.78
N PHE A 77 -3.76 5.74 5.09
CA PHE A 77 -3.53 4.63 5.99
C PHE A 77 -4.87 4.01 6.38
N GLY A 78 -5.00 2.69 6.18
CA GLY A 78 -6.23 1.95 6.48
C GLY A 78 -5.96 0.73 7.36
N GLU A 79 -6.73 0.64 8.45
CA GLU A 79 -6.80 -0.57 9.29
C GLU A 79 -8.18 -1.22 9.18
N GLY A 80 -8.21 -2.49 8.78
CA GLY A 80 -9.40 -3.36 8.89
C GLY A 80 -10.38 -3.36 7.71
N ALA A 81 -11.32 -4.31 7.79
CA ALA A 81 -12.33 -4.71 6.79
C ALA A 81 -13.15 -3.58 6.20
N ARG A 82 -13.82 -2.87 7.10
CA ARG A 82 -14.95 -2.01 6.79
C ARG A 82 -14.48 -0.75 6.04
N MET A 83 -13.20 -0.40 6.19
CA MET A 83 -12.63 0.83 5.69
C MET A 83 -12.03 0.68 4.28
N VAL A 84 -11.88 -0.55 3.76
CA VAL A 84 -11.25 -0.79 2.44
C VAL A 84 -12.05 -0.10 1.33
N ARG A 85 -13.37 -0.24 1.32
CA ARG A 85 -14.23 0.41 0.30
C ARG A 85 -14.11 1.93 0.32
N GLU A 86 -14.23 2.52 1.51
CA GLU A 86 -14.13 3.96 1.71
C GLU A 86 -12.73 4.48 1.33
N LEU A 87 -11.70 3.71 1.67
CA LEU A 87 -10.30 3.99 1.31
C LEU A 87 -10.11 4.03 -0.21
N PHE A 88 -10.58 3.01 -0.93
CA PHE A 88 -10.46 3.00 -2.38
C PHE A 88 -11.32 4.07 -3.05
N GLN A 89 -12.52 4.38 -2.51
CA GLN A 89 -13.34 5.49 -3.00
C GLN A 89 -12.63 6.85 -2.83
N MET A 90 -12.03 7.10 -1.66
CA MET A 90 -11.22 8.30 -1.44
C MET A 90 -10.00 8.33 -2.35
N ALA A 91 -9.25 7.23 -2.45
CA ALA A 91 -8.07 7.14 -3.30
C ALA A 91 -8.38 7.41 -4.77
N ARG A 92 -9.53 6.94 -5.28
CA ARG A 92 -10.01 7.21 -6.65
C ARG A 92 -10.39 8.67 -6.88
N SER A 93 -10.76 9.41 -5.85
CA SER A 93 -11.06 10.85 -5.97
C SER A 93 -9.79 11.71 -6.08
N LYS A 94 -8.62 11.16 -5.77
CA LYS A 94 -7.34 11.87 -5.77
C LYS A 94 -6.54 11.58 -7.05
N LYS A 95 -5.74 12.57 -7.47
CA LYS A 95 -4.93 12.48 -8.71
C LYS A 95 -3.76 11.49 -8.57
N ALA A 96 -3.11 11.47 -7.41
CA ALA A 96 -2.05 10.53 -7.06
C ALA A 96 -2.23 10.14 -5.59
N CYS A 97 -2.25 8.85 -5.32
CA CYS A 97 -2.52 8.33 -3.98
C CYS A 97 -1.69 7.09 -3.68
N ILE A 98 -1.17 7.02 -2.46
CA ILE A 98 -0.52 5.85 -1.90
C ILE A 98 -1.45 5.30 -0.82
N ALA A 99 -1.97 4.10 -1.06
CA ALA A 99 -2.78 3.36 -0.10
C ALA A 99 -1.88 2.40 0.66
N PHE A 100 -1.70 2.61 1.96
CA PHE A 100 -0.89 1.73 2.81
C PHE A 100 -1.76 0.90 3.76
N PHE A 101 -1.57 -0.41 3.71
CA PHE A 101 -2.17 -1.38 4.61
C PHE A 101 -1.08 -1.98 5.50
N ASP A 102 -1.14 -1.70 6.80
CA ASP A 102 -0.22 -2.29 7.77
C ASP A 102 -0.81 -3.55 8.40
N ALA A 103 0.06 -4.41 8.94
CA ALA A 103 -0.28 -5.67 9.60
C ALA A 103 -1.28 -6.50 8.78
N VAL A 104 -1.03 -6.68 7.49
CA VAL A 104 -1.96 -7.43 6.62
C VAL A 104 -2.08 -8.90 7.04
N ASP A 105 -1.16 -9.42 7.84
CA ASP A 105 -1.25 -10.73 8.48
C ASP A 105 -2.38 -10.83 9.52
N ALA A 106 -2.81 -9.72 10.12
CA ALA A 106 -3.96 -9.68 11.02
C ALA A 106 -5.30 -9.81 10.27
N ILE A 107 -5.32 -9.46 8.97
CA ILE A 107 -6.51 -9.52 8.10
C ILE A 107 -6.43 -10.61 7.02
N GLY A 108 -5.26 -11.24 6.84
CA GLY A 108 -4.94 -12.15 5.74
C GLY A 108 -4.77 -13.61 6.17
N GLY A 109 -5.33 -14.01 7.32
CA GLY A 109 -5.27 -15.38 7.81
C GLY A 109 -5.68 -16.39 6.74
N ALA A 110 -4.78 -17.34 6.42
CA ALA A 110 -5.09 -18.44 5.52
C ALA A 110 -6.24 -19.28 6.09
N ARG A 111 -7.09 -19.82 5.21
CA ARG A 111 -8.25 -20.66 5.56
C ARG A 111 -7.87 -21.73 6.59
N PHE A 112 -8.26 -21.55 7.84
CA PHE A 112 -8.35 -22.66 8.79
C PHE A 112 -9.81 -23.09 8.82
N ASP A 113 -10.09 -24.24 8.21
CA ASP A 113 -11.36 -24.94 8.28
C ASP A 113 -11.53 -25.56 9.68
N ASP A 114 -11.54 -24.72 10.71
CA ASP A 114 -11.70 -25.12 12.11
C ASP A 114 -13.06 -24.63 12.62
N GLY A 115 -14.14 -25.03 11.93
CA GLY A 115 -15.52 -25.20 12.46
C GLY A 115 -16.20 -24.10 13.31
N VAL A 116 -15.56 -22.95 13.56
CA VAL A 116 -15.97 -21.93 14.51
C VAL A 116 -16.00 -20.60 13.76
N GLY A 117 -17.20 -20.07 13.55
CA GLY A 117 -17.51 -18.96 12.63
C GLY A 117 -16.94 -17.57 12.97
N GLY A 118 -15.73 -17.47 13.55
CA GLY A 118 -15.02 -16.23 13.82
C GLY A 118 -14.22 -15.66 12.63
N ASP A 119 -13.88 -16.49 11.63
CA ASP A 119 -13.00 -16.10 10.52
C ASP A 119 -13.71 -15.40 9.34
N ASN A 120 -15.04 -15.34 9.33
CA ASN A 120 -15.79 -14.82 8.18
C ASN A 120 -15.53 -13.34 7.93
N GLU A 121 -15.38 -12.51 8.97
CA GLU A 121 -15.22 -11.06 8.82
C GLU A 121 -13.82 -10.68 8.30
N VAL A 122 -12.79 -11.37 8.81
CA VAL A 122 -11.41 -11.31 8.32
C VAL A 122 -11.35 -11.74 6.86
N HIS A 123 -12.03 -12.83 6.50
CA HIS A 123 -12.06 -13.32 5.13
C HIS A 123 -12.76 -12.36 4.15
N CYS A 124 -13.90 -11.78 4.55
CA CYS A 124 -14.60 -10.78 3.76
C CYS A 124 -13.72 -9.54 3.49
N THR A 125 -12.86 -9.17 4.43
CA THR A 125 -11.87 -8.07 4.27
C THR A 125 -10.91 -8.34 3.13
N MET A 126 -10.28 -9.52 3.16
CA MET A 126 -9.25 -9.88 2.19
C MET A 126 -9.84 -9.99 0.80
N LEU A 127 -11.02 -10.60 0.67
CA LEU A 127 -11.76 -10.66 -0.59
C LEU A 127 -12.12 -9.27 -1.10
N GLU A 128 -12.52 -8.34 -0.23
CA GLU A 128 -12.78 -6.95 -0.64
C GLU A 128 -11.52 -6.26 -1.14
N ILE A 129 -10.38 -6.41 -0.47
CA ILE A 129 -9.10 -5.87 -0.94
C ILE A 129 -8.74 -6.46 -2.31
N VAL A 130 -8.84 -7.77 -2.48
CA VAL A 130 -8.57 -8.45 -3.75
C VAL A 130 -9.54 -7.95 -4.83
N ASN A 131 -10.83 -7.78 -4.53
CA ASN A 131 -11.80 -7.25 -5.48
C ASN A 131 -11.51 -5.79 -5.88
N GLN A 132 -11.08 -4.95 -4.93
CA GLN A 132 -10.70 -3.56 -5.23
C GLN A 132 -9.37 -3.46 -5.97
N LEU A 133 -8.45 -4.40 -5.71
CA LEU A 133 -7.23 -4.55 -6.48
C LEU A 133 -7.58 -5.05 -7.88
N ASP A 134 -8.18 -6.22 -8.05
CA ASP A 134 -8.43 -6.81 -9.37
C ASP A 134 -9.45 -6.05 -10.22
N GLY A 135 -10.29 -5.23 -9.57
CA GLY A 135 -11.43 -4.55 -10.15
C GLY A 135 -11.25 -4.02 -11.58
N PHE A 136 -12.29 -4.26 -12.38
CA PHE A 136 -12.45 -3.96 -13.80
C PHE A 136 -12.23 -2.49 -14.23
N ASP A 137 -12.03 -1.57 -13.29
CA ASP A 137 -11.75 -0.17 -13.57
C ASP A 137 -10.24 0.10 -13.65
N ALA A 138 -9.86 1.00 -14.56
CA ALA A 138 -8.53 1.59 -14.52
C ALA A 138 -8.32 2.25 -13.14
N ARG A 139 -7.49 1.63 -12.30
CA ARG A 139 -7.13 2.06 -10.93
C ARG A 139 -6.55 3.49 -10.83
N GLY A 140 -6.42 4.21 -11.94
CA GLY A 140 -5.77 5.50 -11.99
C GLY A 140 -4.32 5.41 -11.49
N ASN A 141 -3.85 6.48 -10.86
CA ASN A 141 -2.51 6.55 -10.28
C ASN A 141 -2.52 6.22 -8.77
N ILE A 142 -3.15 5.09 -8.41
CA ILE A 142 -3.17 4.58 -7.04
C ILE A 142 -2.08 3.51 -6.91
N LYS A 143 -1.15 3.70 -5.98
CA LYS A 143 -0.14 2.71 -5.61
C LYS A 143 -0.53 2.07 -4.29
N VAL A 144 -0.52 0.74 -4.24
CA VAL A 144 -0.90 0.01 -3.03
C VAL A 144 0.33 -0.59 -2.37
N LEU A 145 0.54 -0.23 -1.11
CA LEU A 145 1.62 -0.70 -0.28
C LEU A 145 1.04 -1.54 0.85
N MET A 146 1.62 -2.70 1.10
CA MET A 146 1.19 -3.61 2.16
C MET A 146 2.38 -3.97 3.03
N ALA A 147 2.18 -4.10 4.34
CA ALA A 147 3.20 -4.58 5.27
C ALA A 147 2.69 -5.78 6.08
N THR A 148 3.52 -6.82 6.19
CA THR A 148 3.26 -8.04 6.97
C THR A 148 4.48 -8.39 7.83
N ASN A 149 4.23 -8.93 9.03
CA ASN A 149 5.29 -9.49 9.88
C ASN A 149 5.51 -10.99 9.66
N ARG A 150 4.65 -11.64 8.87
CA ARG A 150 4.69 -13.06 8.51
C ARG A 150 5.06 -13.22 7.04
#